data_AF-A0A1F8CLT6-F1
#
_entry.id   AF-A0A1F8CLT6-F1
#
_cell.length_a   1.000
_cell.length_b   1.000
_cell.length_c   1.000
_cell.angle_alpha   90.00
_cell.angle_beta   90.00
_cell.angle_gamma   90.00
#
_symmetry.space_group_name_H-M   'P 1'
#
loop_
_entity.id
_entity.type
_entity.pdbx_description
1 polymer ?
#
loop_
_entity_poly.entity_id
_entity_poly.type
_entity_poly.pdbx_seq_one_letter_code
_entity_poly.pdbx_strand_id
1 'polypeptide(L)' 'MKSFTSPQRKIITDFLTTIAAGWFGAGVISTIFVRPVKIIDAVINLVIGVVLAYFSLTFALYLERKKK' A
#
# COMPACT_ATOMS: atom_id res chain seq x y z
N MET A 1 19.19 12.62 1.53
CA MET A 1 17.84 12.16 1.14
C MET A 1 17.52 12.79 -0.21
N LYS A 2 17.25 11.99 -1.27
CA LYS A 2 16.85 12.56 -2.57
C LYS A 2 15.55 13.34 -2.36
N SER A 3 15.56 14.64 -2.66
CA SER A 3 14.35 15.47 -2.54
C SER A 3 13.37 15.02 -3.63
N PHE A 4 12.27 14.40 -3.24
CA PHE A 4 11.17 14.08 -4.17
C PHE A 4 10.58 15.37 -4.72
N THR A 5 10.28 15.37 -6.02
CA THR A 5 9.63 16.50 -6.71
C THR A 5 8.20 16.70 -6.18
N SER A 6 7.60 17.90 -6.32
CA SER A 6 6.21 18.13 -5.90
C SER A 6 5.21 17.11 -6.48
N PRO A 7 5.30 16.69 -7.76
CA PRO A 7 4.45 15.64 -8.31
C PRO A 7 4.65 14.27 -7.64
N GLN A 8 5.89 13.88 -7.35
CA GLN A 8 6.19 12.61 -6.66
C GLN A 8 5.67 12.60 -5.24
N ARG A 9 5.78 13.72 -4.52
CA ARG A 9 5.21 13.87 -3.17
C ARG A 9 3.71 13.69 -3.19
N LYS A 10 3.02 14.28 -4.17
CA LYS A 10 1.57 14.10 -4.33
C LYS A 10 1.20 12.63 -4.55
N ILE A 11 1.90 11.93 -5.44
CA ILE A 11 1.68 10.49 -5.69
C ILE A 11 1.86 9.66 -4.43
N ILE A 12 2.91 9.93 -3.64
CA ILE A 12 3.15 9.24 -2.37
C ILE A 12 2.02 9.52 -1.38
N THR A 13 1.60 10.78 -1.24
CA THR A 13 0.50 11.17 -0.34
C THR A 13 -0.82 10.51 -0.74
N ASP A 14 -1.18 10.53 -2.02
CA ASP A 14 -2.41 9.92 -2.54
C ASP A 14 -2.39 8.39 -2.33
N PHE A 15 -1.23 7.75 -2.56
CA PHE A 15 -1.03 6.32 -2.35
C PHE A 15 -1.18 5.92 -0.89
N LEU A 16 -0.52 6.62 0.03
CA LEU A 16 -0.61 6.36 1.47
C LEU A 16 -2.03 6.61 2.01
N THR A 17 -2.70 7.65 1.50
CA THR A 17 -4.10 7.93 1.86
C THR A 17 -5.02 6.81 1.41
N THR A 18 -4.79 6.23 0.23
CA THR A 18 -5.55 5.08 -0.28
C THR A 18 -5.30 3.82 0.55
N ILE A 19 -4.05 3.55 0.94
CA ILE A 19 -3.73 2.44 1.87
C ILE A 19 -4.44 2.64 3.21
N ALA A 20 -4.40 3.86 3.77
CA ALA A 20 -5.08 4.16 5.02
C ALA A 20 -6.59 3.95 4.92
N ALA A 21 -7.22 4.43 3.84
CA ALA A 21 -8.64 4.21 3.59
C ALA A 21 -8.98 2.72 3.46
N GLY A 22 -8.15 1.95 2.73
CA GLY A 22 -8.28 0.51 2.60
C GLY A 22 -8.11 -0.21 3.94
N TRP A 23 -7.15 0.21 4.77
CA TRP A 23 -6.93 -0.37 6.10
C TRP A 23 -8.08 -0.08 7.06
N PHE A 24 -8.55 1.17 7.13
CA PHE A 24 -9.69 1.52 7.99
C PHE A 24 -11.01 0.91 7.49
N GLY A 25 -11.21 0.82 6.18
CA GLY A 25 -12.41 0.18 5.61
C GLY A 25 -12.38 -1.35 5.74
N ALA A 26 -11.36 -2.00 5.19
CA ALA A 26 -11.24 -3.46 5.17
C ALA A 26 -10.85 -4.01 6.54
N GLY A 27 -10.06 -3.31 7.36
CA GLY A 27 -9.68 -3.76 8.70
C GLY A 27 -10.89 -3.89 9.63
N VAL A 28 -11.83 -2.94 9.56
CA VAL A 28 -13.08 -2.98 10.33
C VAL A 28 -14.01 -4.10 9.84
N ILE A 29 -14.08 -4.35 8.53
CA ILE A 29 -14.96 -5.38 7.95
C ILE A 29 -14.34 -6.78 8.09
N SER A 30 -13.02 -6.92 7.98
CA SER A 30 -12.32 -8.21 7.96
C SER A 30 -12.45 -8.97 9.27
N THR A 31 -12.55 -8.30 10.42
CA THR A 31 -12.76 -8.98 11.72
C THR A 31 -14.11 -9.69 11.81
N ILE A 32 -15.10 -9.26 11.01
CA ILE A 32 -16.44 -9.86 10.97
C ILE A 32 -16.45 -11.11 10.07
N PHE A 33 -15.66 -11.13 8.99
CA PHE A 33 -15.74 -12.17 7.96
C PHE A 33 -14.54 -13.13 7.92
N VAL A 34 -13.35 -12.68 8.34
CA VAL A 34 -12.10 -13.45 8.24
C VAL A 34 -11.67 -13.88 9.63
N ARG A 35 -11.89 -15.15 9.93
CA ARG A 35 -11.25 -15.83 11.08
C ARG A 35 -10.01 -16.53 10.56
N PRO A 36 -8.80 -16.00 10.75
CA PRO A 36 -7.59 -16.71 10.35
C PRO A 36 -7.50 -18.02 11.15
N VAL A 37 -7.51 -19.15 10.44
CA VAL A 37 -7.41 -20.50 11.03
C VAL A 37 -6.06 -20.68 11.72
N LYS A 38 -5.02 -20.03 11.19
CA LYS A 38 -3.67 -20.00 11.75
C LYS A 38 -3.10 -18.59 11.66
N ILE A 39 -2.40 -18.17 12.72
CA ILE A 39 -1.72 -16.86 12.79
C ILE A 39 -0.67 -16.70 11.67
N ILE A 40 -0.08 -17.81 11.22
CA ILE A 40 0.92 -17.81 10.14
C ILE A 40 0.35 -17.26 8.83
N ASP A 41 -0.91 -17.55 8.51
CA ASP A 41 -1.55 -17.09 7.27
C ASP A 41 -1.76 -15.57 7.30
N ALA A 42 -2.06 -15.01 8.47
CA ALA A 42 -2.17 -13.57 8.66
C ALA A 42 -0.83 -12.86 8.45
N VAL A 43 0.27 -13.46 8.94
CA VAL A 43 1.63 -12.91 8.74
C VAL A 43 2.03 -12.99 7.27
N ILE A 44 1.77 -14.10 6.58
CA ILE A 44 2.07 -14.26 5.15
C ILE A 44 1.28 -13.23 4.32
N ASN A 45 -0.01 -13.09 4.58
CA ASN A 45 -0.85 -12.11 3.88
C ASN A 45 -0.38 -10.67 4.11
N LEU A 46 0.07 -10.33 5.33
CA LEU A 46 0.65 -9.03 5.63
C LEU A 46 1.93 -8.79 4.82
N VAL A 47 2.84 -9.77 4.79
CA VAL A 47 4.09 -9.67 4.03
C VAL A 47 3.81 -9.50 2.54
N ILE A 48 2.93 -10.31 1.96
CA ILE A 48 2.53 -10.20 0.56
C ILE A 48 1.92 -8.82 0.27
N GLY A 49 1.03 -8.33 1.14
CA GLY A 49 0.41 -7.01 1.01
C GLY A 49 1.43 -5.87 1.02
N VAL A 50 2.41 -5.91 1.93
CA VAL A 50 3.49 -4.91 2.00
C VAL A 50 4.37 -4.95 0.75
N VAL A 51 4.73 -6.14 0.29
CA VAL A 51 5.55 -6.31 -0.93
C VAL A 51 4.82 -5.77 -2.16
N LEU A 52 3.54 -6.13 -2.34
CA LEU A 52 2.73 -5.63 -3.46
C LEU A 52 2.53 -4.11 -3.41
N ALA A 53 2.29 -3.55 -2.22
CA ALA A 53 2.18 -2.11 -2.04
C ALA A 53 3.48 -1.40 -2.42
N TYR A 54 4.63 -1.94 -2.01
CA TYR A 54 5.93 -1.39 -2.37
C TYR A 54 6.20 -1.42 -3.88
N PHE A 55 5.88 -2.54 -4.54
CA PHE A 55 5.99 -2.65 -6.00
C PHE A 55 5.07 -1.67 -6.72
N SER A 56 3.82 -1.53 -6.26
CA SER A 56 2.84 -0.60 -6.83
C SER A 56 3.31 0.85 -6.73
N LEU A 57 3.81 1.27 -5.56
CA LEU A 57 4.35 2.62 -5.35
C LEU A 57 5.59 2.87 -6.22
N THR A 58 6.50 1.90 -6.28
CA THR A 58 7.72 2.00 -7.10
C THR A 58 7.36 2.12 -8.58
N PHE A 59 6.38 1.35 -9.05
CA PHE A 59 5.87 1.41 -10.42
C PHE A 59 5.23 2.77 -10.72
N ALA A 60 4.40 3.30 -9.82
CA ALA A 60 3.78 4.61 -9.97
C ALA A 60 4.83 5.74 -10.08
N LEU A 61 5.88 5.70 -9.24
CA LEU A 61 6.99 6.66 -9.30
C LEU A 61 7.82 6.51 -10.57
N TYR A 62 8.05 5.28 -11.04
CA TYR A 62 8.75 5.02 -12.29
C TYR A 62 7.98 5.57 -13.51
N LEU A 63 6.65 5.40 -13.51
CA LEU A 63 5.79 5.91 -14.58
C LEU A 63 5.75 7.45 -14.62
N GLU A 64 5.73 8.11 -13.47
CA GLU A 64 5.86 9.59 -13.39
C GLU A 64 7.19 10.07 -13.94
N ARG A 65 8.29 9.37 -13.62
CA ARG A 65 9.62 9.73 -14.09
C ARG A 65 9.77 9.60 -15.61
N LYS A 66 9.05 8.67 -16.25
CA LYS A 66 9.01 8.49 -17.71
C LYS A 66 8.11 9.50 -18.45
N LYS A 67 7.20 10.18 -17.74
CA LYS A 67 6.32 11.21 -18.33
C LYS A 67 7.01 12.56 -18.53
N LYS A 68 8.18 12.76 -17.92
CA LYS A 68 9.10 13.88 -18.20
C LYS A 68 10.09 13.49 -19.27
#